data_AF-A0A2T5NG75-F1
#
_entry.id   AF-A0A2T5NG75-F1
#
_cell.length_a   1.000
_cell.length_b   1.000
_cell.length_c   1.000
_cell.angle_alpha   90.00
_cell.angle_beta   90.00
_cell.angle_gamma   90.00
#
_symmetry.space_group_name_H-M   'P 1'
#
loop_
_entity.id
_entity.type
_entity.pdbx_description
1 polymer ?
#
loop_
_entity_poly.entity_id
_entity_poly.type
_entity_poly.pdbx_seq_one_letter_code
_entity_poly.pdbx_strand_id
1 'polypeptide(L)'
;MSPIRHLLNRVKQPLFENLIPIFYPLFSVIKLGKRAITLPHRRRLNFFFPTPRTPTHHHARGKDSSMMTNDSNRPNPHDHIAQITPTMAELYRVAKKLGIPGRRLLERICARLHQLDYMKHGTPVHITVSDYAATYDISLDTAMAEIREGIAALHRPGKLRKTQKQDGDGTPARYCELWFSWVDSIQLDSALLNQGTIFKKEAKENLSKPKGDATVSVWISKDVHANKSALLKKIKNDFKIKEPAPLSFKEGVKSVGMYAETLRKICDVQGSDFWSRNKIRTKDISIVELHKKMQSCHSYQTNFKDFRRNVLTPAIQLLNDKREHYRATLSMEPIKTGKKVTSIRFTVTDVEIKPRTSKMGSANNDWNYKEPNLE
;
A
#
# COMPACT_ATOMS: atom_id res chain seq x y z
N MET A 1 15.21 53.87 44.75
CA MET A 1 13.74 53.82 44.70
C MET A 1 13.30 54.08 43.27
N SER A 2 12.51 53.16 42.70
CA SER A 2 11.87 53.26 41.37
C SER A 2 10.73 54.30 41.40
N PRO A 3 10.25 54.84 40.26
CA PRO A 3 9.17 54.12 39.57
C PRO A 3 9.18 54.15 38.04
N ILE A 4 8.85 52.97 37.52
CA ILE A 4 8.30 52.62 36.21
C ILE A 4 6.86 53.16 36.09
N ARG A 5 6.51 53.81 34.97
CA ARG A 5 5.17 53.85 34.32
C ARG A 5 5.18 54.80 33.11
N HIS A 6 5.21 54.26 31.89
CA HIS A 6 4.24 54.64 30.84
C HIS A 6 4.44 53.78 29.59
N LEU A 7 3.40 53.02 29.30
CA LEU A 7 3.19 52.17 28.12
C LEU A 7 1.83 52.63 27.55
N LEU A 8 1.65 52.48 26.23
CA LEU A 8 0.41 52.61 25.44
C LEU A 8 0.14 53.98 24.81
N ASN A 9 0.45 54.08 23.51
CA ASN A 9 -0.43 54.70 22.49
C ASN A 9 0.21 54.59 21.10
N ARG A 10 -0.21 53.62 20.28
CA ARG A 10 -0.13 53.68 18.80
C ARG A 10 -0.93 52.55 18.14
N VAL A 11 -2.25 52.76 18.05
CA VAL A 11 -3.11 52.12 17.05
C VAL A 11 -4.06 53.21 16.54
N LYS A 12 -3.92 53.60 15.28
CA LYS A 12 -4.98 54.25 14.50
C LYS A 12 -4.85 53.87 13.02
N GLN A 13 -5.81 53.09 12.54
CA GLN A 13 -6.24 53.07 11.13
C GLN A 13 -7.17 54.26 10.85
N PRO A 14 -7.38 54.63 9.58
CA PRO A 14 -8.73 54.69 9.00
C PRO A 14 -8.78 53.99 7.62
N LEU A 15 -9.72 53.09 7.36
CA LEU A 15 -11.12 53.25 6.92
C LEU A 15 -11.30 53.35 5.39
N PHE A 16 -12.24 52.51 4.95
CA PHE A 16 -12.85 52.35 3.63
C PHE A 16 -13.41 53.65 3.07
N GLU A 17 -13.44 53.79 1.74
CA GLU A 17 -14.66 54.04 0.96
C GLU A 17 -14.34 54.23 -0.54
N ASN A 18 -15.38 54.01 -1.37
CA ASN A 18 -15.52 54.27 -2.82
C ASN A 18 -15.18 53.12 -3.77
N LEU A 19 -15.94 52.82 -4.83
CA LEU A 19 -17.36 52.88 -5.20
C LEU A 19 -17.37 52.32 -6.65
N ILE A 20 -18.31 51.44 -6.98
CA ILE A 20 -18.57 50.93 -8.34
C ILE A 20 -19.36 52.00 -9.13
N PRO A 21 -19.19 52.13 -10.46
CA PRO A 21 -20.27 51.75 -11.40
C PRO A 21 -19.76 50.99 -12.64
N ILE A 22 -20.34 49.85 -13.02
CA ILE A 22 -21.39 49.65 -14.05
C ILE A 22 -20.95 50.07 -15.47
N PHE A 23 -20.79 49.09 -16.39
CA PHE A 23 -21.38 49.07 -17.75
C PHE A 23 -21.04 47.73 -18.48
N TYR A 24 -22.06 46.92 -18.75
CA TYR A 24 -22.21 46.01 -19.91
C TYR A 24 -23.24 46.70 -20.86
N PRO A 25 -23.52 46.27 -22.12
CA PRO A 25 -23.26 44.96 -22.74
C PRO A 25 -22.84 44.99 -24.24
N LEU A 26 -22.47 43.82 -24.78
CA LEU A 26 -22.87 43.48 -26.15
C LEU A 26 -22.96 41.96 -26.35
N PHE A 27 -24.17 41.58 -26.77
CA PHE A 27 -24.61 40.24 -27.14
C PHE A 27 -23.82 39.69 -28.34
N SER A 28 -23.53 38.38 -28.33
CA SER A 28 -23.58 37.59 -29.56
C SER A 28 -24.15 36.22 -29.29
N VAL A 29 -25.31 36.03 -29.92
CA VAL A 29 -26.14 34.84 -30.00
C VAL A 29 -25.49 33.87 -30.97
N ILE A 30 -25.18 32.64 -30.55
CA ILE A 30 -24.98 31.52 -31.48
C ILE A 30 -25.99 30.41 -31.14
N LYS A 31 -26.82 30.14 -32.15
CA LYS A 31 -27.94 29.19 -32.18
C LYS A 31 -27.50 27.76 -31.84
N LEU A 32 -28.18 27.17 -30.86
CA LEU A 32 -28.22 25.73 -30.61
C LEU A 32 -29.11 25.04 -31.66
N GLY A 33 -28.50 24.26 -32.55
CA GLY A 33 -29.19 23.30 -33.41
C GLY A 33 -29.60 22.07 -32.61
N LYS A 34 -30.91 21.95 -32.32
CA LYS A 34 -31.52 20.74 -31.78
C LYS A 34 -31.53 19.64 -32.85
N ARG A 35 -30.80 18.54 -32.63
CA ARG A 35 -31.14 17.24 -33.23
C ARG A 35 -31.46 16.26 -32.12
N ALA A 36 -32.74 15.93 -32.03
CA ALA A 36 -33.25 14.84 -31.22
C ALA A 36 -32.71 13.52 -31.79
N ILE A 37 -31.94 12.80 -30.99
CA ILE A 37 -31.66 11.38 -31.21
C ILE A 37 -32.57 10.61 -30.26
N THR A 38 -33.59 9.99 -30.84
CA THR A 38 -34.46 9.00 -30.21
C THR A 38 -33.62 7.81 -29.76
N LEU A 39 -33.54 7.60 -28.43
CA LEU A 39 -32.94 6.41 -27.85
C LEU A 39 -33.96 5.26 -27.89
N PRO A 40 -33.60 4.06 -28.40
CA PRO A 40 -34.49 2.92 -28.34
C PRO A 40 -34.58 2.36 -26.91
N HIS A 41 -35.79 1.88 -26.62
CA HIS A 41 -36.27 1.29 -25.38
C HIS A 41 -35.30 0.35 -24.65
N ARG A 42 -35.28 0.53 -23.32
CA ARG A 42 -34.83 -0.42 -22.30
C ARG A 42 -35.32 -1.84 -22.62
N ARG A 43 -34.41 -2.76 -22.94
CA ARG A 43 -34.61 -4.19 -22.66
C ARG A 43 -34.07 -4.48 -21.26
N ARG A 44 -34.96 -4.78 -20.33
CA ARG A 44 -34.62 -5.47 -19.07
C ARG A 44 -34.11 -6.86 -19.45
N LEU A 45 -32.81 -7.09 -19.35
CA LEU A 45 -32.24 -8.43 -19.34
C LEU A 45 -32.36 -8.97 -17.91
N ASN A 46 -33.39 -9.76 -17.66
CA ASN A 46 -33.43 -10.66 -16.52
C ASN A 46 -32.39 -11.75 -16.77
N PHE A 47 -31.28 -11.73 -16.02
CA PHE A 47 -30.35 -12.85 -15.97
C PHE A 47 -30.98 -13.97 -15.13
N PHE A 48 -31.76 -14.82 -15.81
CA PHE A 48 -32.09 -16.15 -15.30
C PHE A 48 -30.88 -17.05 -15.55
N PHE A 49 -30.20 -17.48 -14.50
CA PHE A 49 -29.25 -18.59 -14.58
C PHE A 49 -30.06 -19.87 -14.80
N PRO A 50 -29.78 -20.69 -15.84
CA PRO A 50 -30.38 -22.00 -15.93
C PRO A 50 -29.75 -22.90 -14.86
N THR A 51 -30.57 -23.40 -13.93
CA THR A 51 -30.19 -24.53 -13.08
C THR A 51 -29.96 -25.76 -13.97
N PRO A 52 -28.99 -26.63 -13.60
CA PRO A 52 -28.75 -27.86 -14.35
C PRO A 52 -29.99 -28.75 -14.30
N ARG A 53 -30.52 -29.08 -15.49
CA ARG A 53 -31.58 -30.09 -15.65
C ARG A 53 -31.04 -31.42 -15.13
N THR A 54 -31.74 -32.01 -14.16
CA THR A 54 -31.57 -33.40 -13.76
C THR A 54 -31.83 -34.31 -14.97
N PRO A 55 -31.02 -35.36 -15.18
CA PRO A 55 -31.27 -36.30 -16.26
C PRO A 55 -32.54 -37.11 -15.95
N THR A 56 -33.53 -37.00 -16.84
CA THR A 56 -34.71 -37.87 -16.86
C THR A 56 -34.27 -39.29 -17.20
N HIS A 57 -34.41 -40.19 -16.22
CA HIS A 57 -34.28 -41.64 -16.40
C HIS A 57 -35.38 -42.13 -17.37
N HIS A 58 -34.99 -42.49 -18.59
CA HIS A 58 -35.81 -43.36 -19.44
C HIS A 58 -35.47 -44.81 -19.11
N HIS A 59 -36.44 -45.52 -18.50
CA HIS A 59 -36.43 -46.96 -18.39
C HIS A 59 -36.65 -47.60 -19.77
N ALA A 60 -35.58 -48.12 -20.37
CA ALA A 60 -35.68 -49.13 -21.42
C ALA A 60 -35.35 -50.49 -20.81
N ARG A 61 -36.35 -51.37 -20.83
CA ARG A 61 -36.38 -52.70 -20.26
C ARG A 61 -35.87 -53.68 -21.33
N GLY A 62 -34.62 -54.12 -21.21
CA GLY A 62 -34.04 -55.21 -22.01
C GLY A 62 -33.31 -56.15 -21.06
N LYS A 63 -33.92 -57.31 -20.79
CA LYS A 63 -33.31 -58.40 -20.03
C LYS A 63 -32.33 -59.12 -20.93
N ASP A 64 -31.04 -58.99 -20.65
CA ASP A 64 -30.06 -60.03 -21.02
C ASP A 64 -29.12 -60.22 -19.83
N SER A 65 -29.34 -61.35 -19.15
CA SER A 65 -28.55 -61.82 -18.02
C SER A 65 -27.27 -62.47 -18.55
N SER A 66 -26.15 -61.77 -18.50
CA SER A 66 -24.83 -62.35 -18.75
C SER A 66 -23.75 -61.54 -18.02
N MET A 67 -23.13 -62.19 -17.02
CA MET A 67 -21.89 -61.84 -16.33
C MET A 67 -21.74 -60.40 -15.82
N MET A 68 -22.37 -60.09 -14.68
CA MET A 68 -22.00 -58.94 -13.87
C MET A 68 -20.71 -59.23 -13.10
N THR A 69 -19.56 -58.91 -13.70
CA THR A 69 -18.35 -58.65 -12.91
C THR A 69 -18.59 -57.38 -12.09
N ASN A 70 -18.34 -57.49 -10.78
CA ASN A 70 -18.61 -56.47 -9.78
C ASN A 70 -17.69 -55.25 -9.99
N ASP A 71 -18.08 -54.34 -10.88
CA ASP A 71 -17.33 -53.12 -11.29
C ASP A 71 -17.55 -51.95 -10.30
N SER A 72 -17.89 -52.26 -9.04
CA SER A 72 -18.18 -51.30 -7.95
C SER A 72 -16.92 -50.60 -7.39
N ASN A 73 -15.74 -50.91 -7.94
CA ASN A 73 -14.46 -50.31 -7.56
C ASN A 73 -13.87 -49.37 -8.63
N ARG A 74 -14.60 -49.03 -9.70
CA ARG A 74 -14.14 -47.96 -10.60
C ARG A 74 -14.26 -46.61 -9.88
N PRO A 75 -13.13 -45.91 -9.61
CA PRO A 75 -13.20 -44.57 -9.03
C PRO A 75 -14.05 -43.69 -9.92
N ASN A 76 -14.97 -42.95 -9.31
CA ASN A 76 -15.85 -42.04 -10.03
C ASN A 76 -14.95 -41.09 -10.86
N PRO A 77 -15.12 -41.00 -12.19
CA PRO A 77 -14.25 -40.17 -13.03
C PRO A 77 -14.28 -38.68 -12.66
N HIS A 78 -15.24 -38.26 -11.82
CA HIS A 78 -15.33 -36.93 -11.24
C HIS A 78 -14.49 -36.73 -9.96
N ASP A 79 -14.11 -37.80 -9.24
CA ASP A 79 -13.37 -37.70 -7.97
C ASP A 79 -11.85 -37.46 -8.19
N HIS A 80 -11.37 -37.60 -9.44
CA HIS A 80 -10.00 -37.30 -9.83
C HIS A 80 -9.81 -35.93 -10.50
N ILE A 81 -10.81 -35.04 -10.45
CA ILE A 81 -10.53 -33.60 -10.66
C ILE A 81 -9.84 -33.10 -9.37
N ALA A 82 -8.65 -33.63 -9.10
CA ALA A 82 -7.71 -33.04 -8.16
C ALA A 82 -7.67 -31.55 -8.46
N GLN A 83 -7.75 -30.71 -7.43
CA GLN A 83 -7.70 -29.25 -7.59
C GLN A 83 -6.42 -28.89 -8.34
N ILE A 84 -6.52 -28.75 -9.67
CA ILE A 84 -5.36 -28.48 -10.51
C ILE A 84 -4.98 -27.04 -10.22
N THR A 85 -3.97 -26.86 -9.38
CA THR A 85 -3.41 -25.54 -9.12
C THR A 85 -2.75 -25.03 -10.41
N PRO A 86 -3.08 -23.80 -10.84
CA PRO A 86 -2.49 -23.23 -12.03
C PRO A 86 -0.98 -23.03 -11.81
N THR A 87 -0.18 -23.40 -12.80
CA THR A 87 1.27 -23.18 -12.72
C THR A 87 1.58 -21.68 -12.83
N MET A 88 2.75 -21.24 -12.35
CA MET A 88 3.17 -19.85 -12.50
C MET A 88 3.15 -19.38 -13.97
N ALA A 89 3.53 -20.23 -14.92
CA ALA A 89 3.50 -19.90 -16.34
C ALA A 89 2.07 -19.68 -16.87
N GLU A 90 1.10 -20.41 -16.33
CA GLU A 90 -0.32 -20.29 -16.66
C GLU A 90 -0.94 -19.02 -16.07
N LEU A 91 -0.74 -18.78 -14.76
CA LEU A 91 -1.09 -17.51 -14.12
C LEU A 91 -0.50 -16.33 -14.92
N TYR A 92 0.78 -16.51 -15.27
CA TYR A 92 1.52 -15.79 -16.28
C TYR A 92 0.71 -15.31 -17.48
N ARG A 93 0.30 -16.30 -18.26
CA ARG A 93 -0.38 -16.16 -19.55
C ARG A 93 -1.72 -15.47 -19.39
N VAL A 94 -2.44 -15.70 -18.30
CA VAL A 94 -3.73 -15.02 -18.05
C VAL A 94 -3.52 -13.58 -17.59
N ALA A 95 -2.52 -13.30 -16.76
CA ALA A 95 -2.18 -11.93 -16.33
C ALA A 95 -1.92 -11.02 -17.54
N LYS A 96 -1.28 -11.54 -18.60
CA LYS A 96 -1.06 -10.79 -19.85
C LYS A 96 -2.35 -10.33 -20.53
N LYS A 97 -3.45 -11.07 -20.36
CA LYS A 97 -4.76 -10.74 -20.96
C LYS A 97 -5.53 -9.69 -20.18
N LEU A 98 -5.12 -9.37 -18.95
CA LEU A 98 -5.71 -8.26 -18.19
C LEU A 98 -5.39 -6.94 -18.90
N GLY A 99 -6.31 -5.97 -18.85
CA GLY A 99 -6.06 -4.60 -19.31
C GLY A 99 -4.95 -3.92 -18.48
N ILE A 100 -4.45 -2.76 -18.95
CA ILE A 100 -3.40 -2.01 -18.23
C ILE A 100 -3.76 -1.79 -16.76
N PRO A 101 -5.00 -1.36 -16.40
CA PRO A 101 -5.36 -1.10 -15.01
C PRO A 101 -5.32 -2.36 -14.13
N GLY A 102 -5.84 -3.48 -14.62
CA GLY A 102 -5.82 -4.77 -13.92
C GLY A 102 -4.41 -5.30 -13.70
N ARG A 103 -3.50 -5.10 -14.67
CA ARG A 103 -2.10 -5.52 -14.54
C ARG A 103 -1.33 -4.67 -13.55
N ARG A 104 -1.50 -3.34 -13.58
CA ARG A 104 -0.92 -2.42 -12.60
C ARG A 104 -1.42 -2.75 -11.19
N LEU A 105 -2.72 -2.98 -11.03
CA LEU A 105 -3.28 -3.36 -9.73
C LEU A 105 -2.70 -4.70 -9.25
N LEU A 106 -2.64 -5.73 -10.11
CA LEU A 106 -2.04 -7.01 -9.77
C LEU A 106 -0.56 -6.88 -9.38
N GLU A 107 0.21 -6.08 -10.12
CA GLU A 107 1.61 -5.77 -9.78
C GLU A 107 1.72 -5.16 -8.38
N ARG A 108 0.90 -4.15 -8.08
CA ARG A 108 0.92 -3.47 -6.78
C ARG A 108 0.59 -4.43 -5.64
N ILE A 109 -0.40 -5.30 -5.85
CA ILE A 109 -0.77 -6.32 -4.88
C ILE A 109 0.40 -7.30 -4.64
N CYS A 110 1.00 -7.84 -5.70
CA CYS A 110 2.15 -8.75 -5.57
C CYS A 110 3.36 -8.06 -4.93
N ALA A 111 3.62 -6.79 -5.26
CA ALA A 111 4.68 -6.00 -4.65
C ALA A 111 4.47 -5.83 -3.14
N ARG A 112 3.23 -5.55 -2.72
CA ARG A 112 2.90 -5.38 -1.31
C ARG A 112 2.97 -6.70 -0.54
N LEU A 113 2.50 -7.79 -1.13
CA LEU A 113 2.65 -9.14 -0.55
C LEU A 113 4.12 -9.56 -0.43
N HIS A 114 4.97 -9.18 -1.37
CA HIS A 114 6.40 -9.49 -1.32
C HIS A 114 7.14 -8.67 -0.25
N GLN A 115 6.79 -7.39 -0.08
CA GLN A 115 7.33 -6.57 1.02
C GLN A 115 6.96 -7.12 2.39
N LEU A 116 5.78 -7.72 2.49
CA LEU A 116 5.23 -8.27 3.71
C LEU A 116 5.37 -9.80 3.70
N ASP A 117 6.60 -10.29 3.50
CA ASP A 117 6.90 -11.72 3.32
C ASP A 117 6.37 -12.62 4.46
N TYR A 118 6.07 -12.02 5.63
CA TYR A 118 5.46 -12.65 6.79
C TYR A 118 3.91 -12.74 6.77
N MET A 119 3.23 -12.21 5.75
CA MET A 119 1.76 -12.27 5.69
C MET A 119 1.29 -13.67 5.33
N LYS A 120 0.54 -14.27 6.25
CA LYS A 120 -0.23 -15.49 6.00
C LYS A 120 -1.27 -15.24 4.89
N HIS A 121 -1.62 -16.30 4.15
CA HIS A 121 -2.78 -16.26 3.28
C HIS A 121 -4.03 -15.87 4.10
N GLY A 122 -4.95 -15.12 3.50
CA GLY A 122 -6.14 -14.59 4.18
C GLY A 122 -6.00 -13.17 4.76
N THR A 123 -4.79 -12.60 4.82
CA THR A 123 -4.62 -11.19 5.20
C THR A 123 -4.88 -10.26 4.00
N PRO A 124 -5.74 -9.22 4.15
CA PRO A 124 -5.98 -8.28 3.07
C PRO A 124 -4.74 -7.46 2.74
N VAL A 125 -4.59 -7.15 1.46
CA VAL A 125 -3.61 -6.19 0.95
C VAL A 125 -4.31 -4.84 0.77
N HIS A 126 -3.86 -3.86 1.54
CA HIS A 126 -4.35 -2.49 1.45
C HIS A 126 -3.55 -1.70 0.41
N ILE A 127 -4.26 -1.05 -0.51
CA ILE A 127 -3.72 -0.17 -1.55
C ILE A 127 -4.48 1.15 -1.48
N THR A 128 -3.78 2.24 -1.24
CA THR A 128 -4.38 3.58 -1.23
C THR A 128 -4.35 4.20 -2.63
N VAL A 129 -5.32 5.05 -2.94
CA VAL A 129 -5.40 5.72 -4.26
C VAL A 129 -4.21 6.64 -4.46
N SER A 130 -3.75 7.37 -3.42
CA SER A 130 -2.58 8.25 -3.56
C SER A 130 -1.28 7.49 -3.79
N ASP A 131 -1.10 6.33 -3.15
CA ASP A 131 0.06 5.45 -3.38
C ASP A 131 0.08 4.89 -4.80
N TYR A 132 -1.08 4.44 -5.29
CA TYR A 132 -1.23 3.99 -6.67
C TYR A 132 -0.93 5.11 -7.68
N ALA A 133 -1.51 6.30 -7.45
CA ALA A 133 -1.29 7.48 -8.28
C ALA A 133 0.19 7.87 -8.36
N ALA A 134 0.86 7.90 -7.20
CA ALA A 134 2.29 8.21 -7.11
C ALA A 134 3.17 7.13 -7.77
N THR A 135 2.80 5.86 -7.63
CA THR A 135 3.54 4.72 -8.20
C THR A 135 3.55 4.79 -9.73
N TYR A 136 2.43 5.14 -10.34
CA TYR A 136 2.27 5.13 -11.80
C TYR A 136 2.34 6.52 -12.47
N ASP A 137 2.63 7.57 -11.69
CA ASP A 137 2.70 8.96 -12.15
C ASP A 137 1.43 9.40 -12.89
N ILE A 138 0.27 9.16 -12.27
CA ILE A 138 -1.05 9.52 -12.81
C ILE A 138 -1.82 10.38 -11.81
N SER A 139 -2.83 11.12 -12.29
CA SER A 139 -3.69 11.92 -11.40
C SER A 139 -4.51 11.03 -10.46
N LEU A 140 -4.92 11.57 -9.31
CA LEU A 140 -5.77 10.85 -8.34
C LEU A 140 -7.08 10.35 -8.96
N ASP A 141 -7.71 11.16 -9.81
CA ASP A 141 -8.95 10.77 -10.50
C ASP A 141 -8.72 9.60 -11.45
N THR A 142 -7.60 9.62 -12.19
CA THR A 142 -7.21 8.54 -13.09
C THR A 142 -6.87 7.27 -12.31
N ALA A 143 -6.11 7.40 -11.21
CA ALA A 143 -5.80 6.28 -10.32
C ALA A 143 -7.06 5.63 -9.76
N MET A 144 -8.05 6.43 -9.34
CA MET A 144 -9.31 5.90 -8.84
C MET A 144 -10.10 5.16 -9.93
N ALA A 145 -10.15 5.70 -11.15
CA ALA A 145 -10.78 5.04 -12.29
C ALA A 145 -10.06 3.72 -12.65
N GLU A 146 -8.74 3.74 -12.73
CA GLU A 146 -7.91 2.56 -13.01
C GLU A 146 -8.05 1.49 -11.92
N ILE A 147 -8.09 1.87 -10.65
CA ILE A 147 -8.31 0.92 -9.54
C ILE A 147 -9.69 0.24 -9.68
N ARG A 148 -10.76 0.99 -9.96
CA ARG A 148 -12.10 0.43 -10.16
C ARG A 148 -12.13 -0.55 -11.34
N GLU A 149 -11.53 -0.17 -12.46
CA GLU A 149 -11.42 -1.05 -13.64
C GLU A 149 -10.57 -2.29 -13.34
N GLY A 150 -9.46 -2.12 -12.62
CA GLY A 150 -8.58 -3.20 -12.20
C GLY A 150 -9.28 -4.20 -11.29
N ILE A 151 -10.09 -3.72 -10.34
CA ILE A 151 -10.94 -4.55 -9.47
C ILE A 151 -11.93 -5.36 -10.32
N ALA A 152 -12.64 -4.71 -11.25
CA ALA A 152 -13.57 -5.38 -12.14
C ALA A 152 -12.88 -6.44 -13.02
N ALA A 153 -11.63 -6.20 -13.42
CA ALA A 153 -10.83 -7.16 -14.18
C ALA A 153 -10.38 -8.35 -13.33
N LEU A 154 -9.91 -8.12 -12.09
CA LEU A 154 -9.44 -9.18 -11.19
C LEU A 154 -10.58 -10.03 -10.61
N HIS A 155 -11.78 -9.46 -10.47
CA HIS A 155 -12.97 -10.20 -10.05
C HIS A 155 -13.46 -11.19 -11.12
N ARG A 156 -13.06 -11.02 -12.38
CA ARG A 156 -13.36 -12.01 -13.43
C ARG A 156 -12.43 -13.20 -13.26
N PRO A 157 -12.95 -14.43 -13.17
CA PRO A 157 -12.11 -15.61 -13.04
C PRO A 157 -11.22 -15.76 -14.28
N GLY A 158 -9.96 -16.12 -14.04
CA GLY A 158 -9.01 -16.46 -15.08
C GLY A 158 -9.40 -17.76 -15.76
N LYS A 159 -9.45 -17.73 -17.10
CA LYS A 159 -9.75 -18.91 -17.92
C LYS A 159 -8.48 -19.47 -18.55
N LEU A 160 -8.18 -20.73 -18.25
CA LEU A 160 -7.06 -21.49 -18.79
C LEU A 160 -7.59 -22.65 -19.63
N ARG A 161 -7.02 -22.85 -20.82
CA ARG A 161 -7.23 -24.07 -21.60
C ARG A 161 -5.98 -24.92 -21.46
N LYS A 162 -6.14 -26.12 -20.91
CA LYS A 162 -5.10 -27.14 -20.88
C LYS A 162 -5.43 -28.21 -21.90
N THR A 163 -4.46 -28.50 -22.75
CA THR A 163 -4.49 -29.72 -23.57
C THR A 163 -4.04 -30.85 -22.67
N GLN A 164 -4.91 -31.82 -22.40
CA GLN A 164 -4.50 -33.04 -21.72
C GLN A 164 -3.56 -33.78 -22.67
N LYS A 165 -2.36 -34.15 -22.20
CA LYS A 165 -1.45 -34.96 -23.02
C LYS A 165 -2.17 -36.25 -23.38
N GLN A 166 -2.03 -36.63 -24.65
CA GLN A 166 -2.55 -37.88 -25.17
C GLN A 166 -1.93 -39.01 -24.36
N ASP A 167 -2.75 -39.84 -23.74
CA ASP A 167 -2.30 -41.18 -23.38
C ASP A 167 -2.02 -41.90 -24.72
N GLY A 168 -1.05 -42.81 -24.76
CA GLY A 168 -0.51 -43.37 -26.02
C GLY A 168 -1.51 -44.22 -26.84
N ASP A 169 -2.80 -44.11 -26.58
CA ASP A 169 -3.89 -44.90 -27.14
C ASP A 169 -4.49 -44.33 -28.44
N GLY A 170 -3.98 -43.20 -28.93
CA GLY A 170 -4.49 -42.55 -30.15
C GLY A 170 -5.81 -41.79 -29.95
N THR A 171 -6.33 -41.68 -28.73
CA THR A 171 -7.52 -40.88 -28.43
C THR A 171 -7.23 -39.40 -28.67
N PRO A 172 -8.04 -38.64 -29.42
CA PRO A 172 -7.76 -37.23 -29.70
C PRO A 172 -7.62 -36.40 -28.42
N ALA A 173 -6.66 -35.49 -28.39
CA ALA A 173 -6.36 -34.67 -27.22
C ALA A 173 -7.61 -33.91 -26.74
N ARG A 174 -7.99 -34.13 -25.48
CA ARG A 174 -9.12 -33.43 -24.85
C ARG A 174 -8.64 -32.11 -24.27
N TYR A 175 -9.46 -31.07 -24.45
CA TYR A 175 -9.23 -29.77 -23.83
C TYR A 175 -10.02 -29.67 -22.53
N CYS A 176 -9.32 -29.39 -21.43
CA CYS A 176 -9.94 -29.07 -20.15
C CYS A 176 -9.87 -27.56 -19.93
N GLU A 177 -11.02 -26.96 -19.57
CA GLU A 177 -11.07 -25.56 -19.16
C GLU A 177 -10.90 -25.48 -17.65
N LEU A 178 -9.79 -24.89 -17.21
CA LEU A 178 -9.51 -24.61 -15.80
C LEU A 178 -9.88 -23.16 -15.51
N TRP A 179 -10.65 -22.95 -14.45
CA TRP A 179 -11.02 -21.64 -13.95
C TRP A 179 -10.32 -21.39 -12.62
N PHE A 180 -9.77 -20.20 -12.42
CA PHE A 180 -9.20 -19.79 -11.14
C PHE A 180 -9.60 -18.36 -10.81
N SER A 181 -9.60 -18.03 -9.53
CA SER A 181 -9.87 -16.66 -9.06
C SER A 181 -8.55 -15.94 -8.74
N TRP A 182 -8.44 -14.67 -9.13
CA TRP A 182 -7.29 -13.83 -8.74
C TRP A 182 -7.37 -13.40 -7.27
N VAL A 183 -8.60 -13.15 -6.84
CA VAL A 183 -8.96 -12.57 -5.55
C VAL A 183 -10.05 -13.44 -4.92
N ASP A 184 -9.98 -13.62 -3.61
CA ASP A 184 -11.02 -14.31 -2.84
C ASP A 184 -12.15 -13.33 -2.49
N SER A 185 -11.79 -12.08 -2.14
CA SER A 185 -12.73 -11.00 -1.89
C SER A 185 -12.07 -9.63 -2.09
N ILE A 186 -12.89 -8.60 -2.32
CA ILE A 186 -12.46 -7.20 -2.45
C ILE A 186 -13.40 -6.33 -1.64
N GLN A 187 -12.84 -5.44 -0.82
CA GLN A 187 -13.59 -4.43 -0.10
C GLN A 187 -13.06 -3.05 -0.48
N LEU A 188 -13.92 -2.21 -1.05
CA LEU A 188 -13.63 -0.80 -1.24
C LEU A 188 -14.09 -0.04 0.00
N ASP A 189 -13.26 0.88 0.49
CA ASP A 189 -13.70 1.81 1.52
C ASP A 189 -14.91 2.62 1.02
N SER A 190 -15.85 2.91 1.91
CA SER A 190 -17.07 3.67 1.70
C SER A 190 -16.85 4.98 0.93
N ALA A 191 -15.69 5.62 1.11
CA ALA A 191 -15.28 6.81 0.37
C ALA A 191 -15.23 6.61 -1.17
N LEU A 192 -14.97 5.38 -1.63
CA LEU A 192 -14.91 5.03 -3.06
C LEU A 192 -16.28 4.76 -3.69
N LEU A 193 -17.27 4.34 -2.89
CA LEU A 193 -18.60 3.95 -3.38
C LEU A 193 -19.47 5.17 -3.71
N ASN A 194 -19.29 6.28 -3.00
CA ASN A 194 -20.20 7.43 -3.07
C ASN A 194 -19.96 8.41 -4.24
N GLN A 195 -18.92 8.22 -5.07
CA GLN A 195 -18.62 9.15 -6.15
C GLN A 195 -19.28 8.80 -7.50
N GLY A 196 -19.92 7.62 -7.63
CA GLY A 196 -20.54 7.17 -8.89
C GLY A 196 -21.94 7.71 -9.16
N THR A 197 -22.64 8.24 -8.16
CA THR A 197 -24.06 8.63 -8.26
C THR A 197 -24.31 10.15 -8.25
N ILE A 198 -23.29 10.98 -7.98
CA ILE A 198 -23.44 12.45 -7.84
C ILE A 198 -22.82 13.22 -9.02
N PHE A 199 -22.81 12.63 -10.22
CA PHE A 199 -22.51 13.36 -11.45
C PHE A 199 -23.76 13.50 -12.28
N LYS A 200 -24.61 14.50 -11.95
CA LYS A 200 -25.35 15.19 -13.01
C LYS A 200 -25.94 16.58 -12.74
N LYS A 201 -26.00 17.17 -11.54
CA LYS A 201 -26.43 18.60 -11.48
C LYS A 201 -26.11 19.50 -10.28
N GLU A 202 -25.79 19.01 -9.07
CA GLU A 202 -25.83 19.90 -7.88
C GLU A 202 -24.52 20.02 -7.06
N ALA A 203 -23.41 19.40 -7.48
CA ALA A 203 -22.22 19.28 -6.66
C ALA A 203 -21.11 20.34 -6.92
N LYS A 204 -21.47 21.60 -7.20
CA LYS A 204 -20.45 22.67 -7.36
C LYS A 204 -20.16 23.49 -6.10
N GLU A 205 -21.01 23.44 -5.06
CA GLU A 205 -20.85 24.35 -3.91
C GLU A 205 -20.49 23.70 -2.57
N ASN A 206 -20.61 22.38 -2.39
CA ASN A 206 -20.43 21.76 -1.06
C ASN A 206 -19.57 20.48 -1.02
N LEU A 207 -18.55 20.34 -1.87
CA LEU A 207 -17.52 19.31 -1.65
C LEU A 207 -16.50 19.78 -0.62
N SER A 208 -16.85 19.62 0.66
CA SER A 208 -15.82 19.47 1.69
C SER A 208 -14.94 18.27 1.31
N LYS A 209 -13.62 18.50 1.21
CA LYS A 209 -12.64 17.48 0.78
C LYS A 209 -12.88 16.17 1.54
N PRO A 210 -12.98 15.00 0.88
CA PRO A 210 -13.08 13.73 1.58
C PRO A 210 -11.90 13.62 2.56
N LYS A 211 -12.21 13.41 3.85
CA LYS A 211 -11.26 13.54 4.96
C LYS A 211 -10.23 12.39 5.07
N GLY A 212 -10.17 11.49 4.08
CA GLY A 212 -9.26 10.35 4.07
C GLY A 212 -8.91 9.92 2.64
N ASP A 213 -7.73 9.35 2.47
CA ASP A 213 -7.33 8.75 1.21
C ASP A 213 -8.09 7.44 0.99
N ALA A 214 -8.69 7.31 -0.18
CA ALA A 214 -9.48 6.14 -0.52
C ALA A 214 -8.60 4.88 -0.52
N THR A 215 -9.03 3.84 0.19
CA THR A 215 -8.27 2.59 0.32
C THR A 215 -9.07 1.41 -0.23
N VAL A 216 -8.39 0.49 -0.91
CA VAL A 216 -8.92 -0.79 -1.35
C VAL A 216 -8.22 -1.91 -0.60
N SER A 217 -9.01 -2.81 -0.04
CA SER A 217 -8.55 -4.02 0.63
C SER A 217 -8.83 -5.23 -0.28
N VAL A 218 -7.77 -5.97 -0.64
CA VAL A 218 -7.86 -7.12 -1.56
C VAL A 218 -7.38 -8.39 -0.86
N TRP A 219 -8.24 -9.41 -0.81
CA TRP A 219 -7.86 -10.76 -0.38
C TRP A 219 -7.47 -11.57 -1.61
N ILE A 220 -6.26 -12.11 -1.58
CA ILE A 220 -5.65 -12.77 -2.74
C ILE A 220 -5.78 -14.28 -2.62
N SER A 221 -6.11 -14.93 -3.74
CA SER A 221 -6.25 -16.38 -3.77
C SER A 221 -4.95 -17.09 -3.40
N LYS A 222 -5.09 -18.30 -2.87
CA LYS A 222 -3.95 -19.13 -2.43
C LYS A 222 -2.93 -19.34 -3.55
N ASP A 223 -3.39 -19.53 -4.78
CA ASP A 223 -2.54 -19.76 -5.95
C ASP A 223 -1.68 -18.54 -6.29
N VAL A 224 -2.26 -17.34 -6.24
CA VAL A 224 -1.53 -16.09 -6.51
C VAL A 224 -0.57 -15.79 -5.36
N HIS A 225 -0.97 -16.02 -4.11
CA HIS A 225 -0.10 -15.81 -2.94
C HIS A 225 1.13 -16.72 -2.97
N ALA A 226 0.96 -18.00 -3.33
CA ALA A 226 2.06 -18.96 -3.47
C ALA A 226 3.07 -18.56 -4.57
N ASN A 227 2.62 -17.84 -5.59
CA ASN A 227 3.43 -17.46 -6.75
C ASN A 227 3.85 -15.97 -6.78
N LYS A 228 3.59 -15.20 -5.71
CA LYS A 228 3.71 -13.73 -5.67
C LYS A 228 5.03 -13.18 -6.19
N SER A 229 6.16 -13.73 -5.76
CA SER A 229 7.50 -13.20 -6.10
C SER A 229 7.87 -13.46 -7.56
N ALA A 230 7.56 -14.66 -8.06
CA ALA A 230 7.80 -15.05 -9.45
C ALA A 230 6.88 -14.28 -10.41
N LEU A 231 5.61 -14.13 -10.04
CA LEU A 231 4.63 -13.35 -10.79
C LEU A 231 5.04 -11.88 -10.87
N LEU A 232 5.43 -11.27 -9.74
CA LEU A 232 5.93 -9.89 -9.69
C LEU A 232 7.13 -9.67 -10.63
N LYS A 233 8.13 -10.56 -10.58
CA LYS A 233 9.32 -10.46 -11.43
C LYS A 233 8.96 -10.48 -12.92
N LYS A 234 8.06 -11.40 -13.32
CA LYS A 234 7.63 -11.50 -14.72
C LYS A 234 6.77 -10.33 -15.18
N ILE A 235 5.87 -9.85 -14.33
CA ILE A 235 5.05 -8.67 -14.62
C ILE A 235 5.96 -7.45 -14.82
N LYS A 236 6.89 -7.18 -13.90
CA LYS A 236 7.82 -6.05 -14.02
C LYS A 236 8.64 -6.07 -15.30
N ASN A 237 9.20 -7.23 -15.65
CA ASN A 237 10.05 -7.37 -16.83
C ASN A 237 9.30 -7.08 -18.14
N ASP A 238 8.06 -7.57 -18.27
CA ASP A 238 7.34 -7.48 -19.54
C ASP A 238 6.65 -6.15 -19.78
N PHE A 239 6.13 -5.55 -18.71
CA PHE A 239 5.34 -4.33 -18.91
C PHE A 239 6.19 -3.09 -19.09
N LYS A 240 7.53 -3.20 -19.00
CA LYS A 240 8.47 -2.07 -18.95
C LYS A 240 7.88 -0.93 -18.12
N ILE A 241 7.18 -1.29 -17.04
CA ILE A 241 6.59 -0.32 -16.13
C ILE A 241 7.81 0.40 -15.62
N LYS A 242 7.98 1.65 -16.08
CA LYS A 242 9.05 2.53 -15.60
C LYS A 242 9.06 2.32 -14.11
N GLU A 243 10.21 1.88 -13.57
CA GLU A 243 10.32 1.60 -12.14
C GLU A 243 9.57 2.71 -11.43
N PRO A 244 8.53 2.37 -10.65
CA PRO A 244 7.70 3.38 -10.05
C PRO A 244 8.63 4.36 -9.38
N ALA A 245 8.49 5.64 -9.70
CA ALA A 245 9.32 6.69 -9.11
C ALA A 245 9.37 6.36 -7.61
N PRO A 246 10.56 6.11 -7.04
CA PRO A 246 10.72 5.44 -5.77
C PRO A 246 9.81 6.14 -4.77
N LEU A 247 8.77 5.41 -4.41
CA LEU A 247 7.51 5.84 -3.83
C LEU A 247 7.54 7.27 -3.27
N SER A 248 6.69 8.14 -3.82
CA SER A 248 6.40 9.42 -3.19
C SER A 248 6.08 9.16 -1.71
N PHE A 249 6.54 10.10 -0.89
CA PHE A 249 6.96 10.03 0.51
C PHE A 249 6.08 9.29 1.54
N LYS A 250 4.91 8.78 1.17
CA LYS A 250 3.95 8.17 2.10
C LYS A 250 4.00 6.64 2.22
N GLU A 251 4.28 5.86 1.17
CA GLU A 251 4.01 4.40 1.25
C GLU A 251 5.09 3.46 0.71
N GLY A 252 6.27 3.99 0.37
CA GLY A 252 7.46 3.16 0.12
C GLY A 252 8.70 3.54 0.88
N VAL A 253 8.49 4.17 2.01
CA VAL A 253 9.53 4.31 3.01
C VAL A 253 9.80 2.87 3.47
N LYS A 254 11.02 2.35 3.28
CA LYS A 254 11.65 1.61 4.38
C LYS A 254 11.27 2.39 5.64
N SER A 255 10.41 1.86 6.52
CA SER A 255 9.74 2.68 7.53
C SER A 255 10.73 3.67 8.15
N VAL A 256 10.34 4.88 8.54
CA VAL A 256 11.27 5.85 9.16
C VAL A 256 12.09 5.17 10.28
N GLY A 257 11.53 4.14 10.93
CA GLY A 257 12.22 3.17 11.79
C GLY A 257 13.44 2.45 11.18
N MET A 258 13.38 1.91 9.96
CA MET A 258 14.55 1.32 9.28
C MET A 258 15.67 2.33 9.02
N TYR A 259 15.34 3.57 8.62
CA TYR A 259 16.35 4.61 8.43
C TYR A 259 16.94 5.07 9.77
N ALA A 260 16.10 5.24 10.78
CA ALA A 260 16.53 5.47 12.16
C ALA A 260 17.46 4.35 12.64
N GLU A 261 17.13 3.10 12.38
CA GLU A 261 17.95 1.94 12.73
C GLU A 261 19.29 1.92 11.97
N THR A 262 19.29 2.29 10.70
CA THR A 262 20.52 2.41 9.92
C THR A 262 21.40 3.55 10.45
N LEU A 263 20.81 4.70 10.78
CA LEU A 263 21.52 5.82 11.42
C LEU A 263 22.07 5.43 12.79
N ARG A 264 21.31 4.65 13.57
CA ARG A 264 21.73 4.09 14.86
C ARG A 264 23.00 3.27 14.73
N LYS A 265 23.06 2.38 13.72
CA LYS A 265 24.25 1.58 13.41
C LYS A 265 25.41 2.41 12.89
N ILE A 266 25.14 3.42 12.06
CA ILE A 266 26.18 4.32 11.53
C ILE A 266 26.84 5.14 12.64
N CYS A 267 26.04 5.62 13.59
CA CYS A 267 26.51 6.45 14.70
C CYS A 267 26.95 5.64 15.92
N ASP A 268 26.95 4.30 15.82
CA ASP A 268 27.32 3.36 16.87
C ASP A 268 26.65 3.63 18.23
N VAL A 269 25.34 3.86 18.20
CA VAL A 269 24.55 4.22 19.41
C VAL A 269 24.28 2.98 20.30
N GLN A 270 24.79 1.80 19.96
CA GLN A 270 24.48 0.53 20.65
C GLN A 270 25.62 -0.10 21.46
N GLY A 271 26.83 0.48 21.50
CA GLY A 271 27.90 -0.07 22.34
C GLY A 271 27.60 0.08 23.83
N SER A 272 27.13 -1.00 24.49
CA SER A 272 26.79 -1.02 25.92
C SER A 272 27.99 -0.94 26.85
N ASP A 273 29.21 -1.13 26.35
CA ASP A 273 30.35 -1.44 27.22
C ASP A 273 31.24 -0.21 27.50
N PHE A 274 30.74 0.99 27.22
CA PHE A 274 31.58 2.20 27.23
C PHE A 274 30.85 3.45 27.72
N TRP A 275 30.01 3.33 28.75
CA TRP A 275 29.29 4.45 29.39
C TRP A 275 30.13 5.20 30.44
N SER A 276 31.39 5.51 30.12
CA SER A 276 32.22 6.40 30.93
C SER A 276 32.05 7.86 30.48
N ARG A 277 31.25 8.60 31.27
CA ARG A 277 31.16 10.07 31.44
C ARG A 277 31.25 10.98 30.20
N ASN A 278 30.12 11.61 29.85
CA ASN A 278 29.98 12.89 29.13
C ASN A 278 30.87 13.10 27.88
N LYS A 279 31.04 12.08 27.04
CA LYS A 279 31.84 12.21 25.83
C LYS A 279 30.95 12.54 24.64
N ILE A 280 31.04 13.78 24.13
CA ILE A 280 30.48 14.15 22.84
C ILE A 280 31.19 13.31 21.77
N ARG A 281 30.45 12.48 21.03
CA ARG A 281 30.99 11.68 19.92
C ARG A 281 30.60 12.34 18.62
N THR A 282 31.57 12.57 17.74
CA THR A 282 31.34 13.08 16.39
C THR A 282 31.74 12.02 15.37
N LYS A 283 30.91 11.84 14.35
CA LYS A 283 31.18 10.93 13.23
C LYS A 283 30.85 11.61 11.92
N ASP A 284 31.87 11.78 11.08
CA ASP A 284 31.71 12.30 9.73
C ASP A 284 31.52 11.11 8.77
N ILE A 285 30.52 11.23 7.88
CA ILE A 285 30.27 10.26 6.81
C ILE A 285 30.06 10.99 5.49
N SER A 286 30.67 10.48 4.41
CA SER A 286 30.45 11.03 3.07
C SER A 286 29.01 10.79 2.61
N ILE A 287 28.45 11.73 1.85
CA ILE A 287 27.08 11.60 1.34
C ILE A 287 26.92 10.36 0.45
N VAL A 288 27.94 10.02 -0.34
CA VAL A 288 27.94 8.84 -1.21
C VAL A 288 27.84 7.55 -0.39
N GLU A 289 28.63 7.44 0.68
CA GLU A 289 28.59 6.29 1.59
C GLU A 289 27.25 6.22 2.33
N LEU A 290 26.72 7.36 2.78
CA LEU A 290 25.43 7.44 3.45
C LEU A 290 24.29 6.95 2.55
N HIS A 291 24.25 7.40 1.29
CA HIS A 291 23.27 6.94 0.30
C HIS A 291 23.37 5.45 0.04
N LYS A 292 24.59 4.90 -0.04
CA LYS A 292 24.83 3.46 -0.19
C LYS A 292 24.31 2.66 1.00
N LYS A 293 24.64 3.07 2.23
CA LYS A 293 24.20 2.41 3.47
C LYS A 293 22.69 2.47 3.66
N MET A 294 22.07 3.59 3.33
CA MET A 294 20.62 3.76 3.42
C MET A 294 19.87 3.13 2.24
N GLN A 295 20.57 2.81 1.15
CA GLN A 295 19.99 2.41 -0.15
C GLN A 295 18.94 3.44 -0.59
N SER A 296 19.27 4.72 -0.49
CA SER A 296 18.38 5.81 -0.88
C SER A 296 18.17 5.82 -2.39
N CYS A 297 16.98 6.19 -2.82
CA CYS A 297 16.65 6.32 -4.24
C CYS A 297 17.44 7.41 -4.98
N HIS A 298 17.46 7.31 -6.31
CA HIS A 298 18.20 8.23 -7.18
C HIS A 298 17.76 9.69 -7.01
N SER A 299 16.46 9.96 -6.82
CA SER A 299 15.97 11.33 -6.58
C SER A 299 16.63 11.97 -5.35
N TYR A 300 16.77 11.22 -4.26
CA TYR A 300 17.46 11.69 -3.05
C TYR A 300 18.98 11.79 -3.21
N GLN A 301 19.59 10.97 -4.07
CA GLN A 301 21.02 11.08 -4.39
C GLN A 301 21.32 12.37 -5.15
N THR A 302 20.40 12.83 -6.01
CA THR A 302 20.56 14.09 -6.77
C THR A 302 20.20 15.34 -5.96
N ASN A 303 19.20 15.25 -5.06
CA ASN A 303 18.74 16.38 -4.25
C ASN A 303 18.88 16.13 -2.75
N PHE A 304 20.01 16.57 -2.19
CA PHE A 304 20.28 16.47 -0.75
C PHE A 304 19.25 17.19 0.13
N LYS A 305 18.66 18.30 -0.35
CA LYS A 305 17.67 19.06 0.42
C LYS A 305 16.42 18.21 0.69
N ASP A 306 15.95 17.50 -0.33
CA ASP A 306 14.81 16.61 -0.21
C ASP A 306 15.17 15.41 0.66
N PHE A 307 16.33 14.80 0.45
CA PHE A 307 16.81 13.70 1.27
C PHE A 307 16.89 14.07 2.76
N ARG A 308 17.40 15.26 3.08
CA ARG A 308 17.47 15.77 4.45
C ARG A 308 16.07 15.94 5.06
N ARG A 309 15.19 16.65 4.36
CA ARG A 309 13.84 16.99 4.84
C ARG A 309 12.99 15.75 5.06
N ASN A 310 13.08 14.82 4.14
CA ASN A 310 12.19 13.68 4.03
C ASN A 310 12.75 12.46 4.78
N VAL A 311 14.06 12.23 4.76
CA VAL A 311 14.62 10.99 5.33
C VAL A 311 15.36 11.24 6.63
N LEU A 312 16.35 12.13 6.61
CA LEU A 312 17.25 12.30 7.75
C LEU A 312 16.57 12.97 8.94
N THR A 313 15.86 14.08 8.74
CA THR A 313 15.20 14.81 9.83
C THR A 313 14.15 13.95 10.56
N PRO A 314 13.23 13.25 9.88
CA PRO A 314 12.28 12.37 10.57
C PRO A 314 12.95 11.19 11.27
N ALA A 315 14.01 10.62 10.69
CA ALA A 315 14.73 9.50 11.31
C ALA A 315 15.46 9.93 12.60
N ILE A 316 16.09 11.10 12.59
CA ILE A 316 16.75 11.67 13.78
C ILE A 316 15.71 12.02 14.84
N GLN A 317 14.58 12.63 14.45
CA GLN A 317 13.49 12.94 15.38
C GLN A 317 12.98 11.67 16.04
N LEU A 318 12.75 10.60 15.27
CA LEU A 318 12.30 9.32 15.81
C LEU A 318 13.30 8.70 16.80
N LEU A 319 14.61 8.80 16.54
CA LEU A 319 15.64 8.35 17.48
C LEU A 319 15.64 9.19 18.77
N ASN A 320 15.49 10.50 18.63
CA ASN A 320 15.47 11.44 19.75
C ASN A 320 14.16 11.41 20.55
N ASP A 321 13.05 10.91 19.98
CA ASP A 321 11.76 10.76 20.67
C ASP A 321 11.68 9.43 21.43
N LYS A 322 12.31 8.36 20.92
CA LYS A 322 12.43 7.06 21.60
C LYS A 322 13.46 7.07 22.73
N ARG A 323 13.46 8.14 23.55
CA ARG A 323 14.40 8.36 24.67
C ARG A 323 14.35 7.28 25.74
N GLU A 324 13.28 6.51 25.81
CA GLU A 324 13.14 5.42 26.79
C GLU A 324 14.21 4.33 26.62
N HIS A 325 14.81 4.21 25.42
CA HIS A 325 15.85 3.22 25.15
C HIS A 325 17.26 3.81 24.99
N TYR A 326 17.40 5.13 24.82
CA TYR A 326 18.70 5.76 24.54
C TYR A 326 18.90 7.02 25.37
N ARG A 327 20.00 7.06 26.13
CA ARG A 327 20.43 8.23 26.89
C ARG A 327 21.19 9.26 26.04
N ALA A 328 20.88 9.35 24.75
CA ALA A 328 21.67 10.17 23.83
C ALA A 328 20.76 10.99 22.90
N THR A 329 21.19 12.22 22.62
CA THR A 329 20.60 13.08 21.58
C THR A 329 21.49 13.01 20.35
N LEU A 330 20.90 12.67 19.21
CA LEU A 330 21.56 12.70 17.91
C LEU A 330 21.25 14.03 17.21
N SER A 331 22.29 14.73 16.76
CA SER A 331 22.19 15.90 15.90
C SER A 331 23.03 15.70 14.64
N MET A 332 22.70 16.45 13.58
CA MET A 332 23.43 16.38 12.31
C MET A 332 23.77 17.77 11.79
N GLU A 333 24.95 17.90 11.19
CA GLU A 333 25.43 19.11 10.54
C GLU A 333 26.00 18.79 9.14
N PRO A 334 25.52 19.43 8.06
CA PRO A 334 26.05 19.20 6.73
C PRO A 334 27.40 19.92 6.53
N ILE A 335 28.42 19.18 6.12
CA ILE A 335 29.75 19.72 5.75
C ILE A 335 29.75 20.02 4.25
N LYS A 336 30.07 21.27 3.90
CA LYS A 336 30.11 21.75 2.52
C LYS A 336 31.53 21.86 2.00
N THR A 337 31.72 21.52 0.73
CA THR A 337 32.92 21.83 -0.03
C THR A 337 32.48 22.71 -1.21
N GLY A 338 32.68 24.02 -1.09
CA GLY A 338 32.09 25.01 -1.99
C GLY A 338 30.56 25.06 -1.86
N LYS A 339 29.84 24.96 -2.98
CA LYS A 339 28.36 25.01 -3.01
C LYS A 339 27.69 23.67 -2.72
N LYS A 340 28.43 22.56 -2.77
CA LYS A 340 27.89 21.20 -2.59
C LYS A 340 28.13 20.69 -1.17
N VAL A 341 27.17 19.96 -0.63
CA VAL A 341 27.37 19.19 0.60
C VAL A 341 28.14 17.93 0.20
N THR A 342 29.23 17.62 0.90
CA THR A 342 30.10 16.45 0.61
C THR A 342 29.98 15.39 1.68
N SER A 343 29.80 15.80 2.94
CA SER A 343 29.71 14.92 4.10
C SER A 343 28.68 15.43 5.11
N ILE A 344 28.28 14.58 6.04
CA ILE A 344 27.45 14.93 7.20
C ILE A 344 28.21 14.56 8.46
N ARG A 345 28.28 15.49 9.40
CA ARG A 345 28.74 15.26 10.77
C ARG A 345 27.56 14.90 11.64
N PHE A 346 27.59 13.72 12.21
CA PHE A 346 26.67 13.31 13.26
C PHE A 346 27.31 13.56 14.61
N THR A 347 26.61 14.26 15.51
CA THR A 347 27.05 14.52 16.87
C THR A 347 26.08 13.85 17.83
N VAL A 348 26.60 12.90 18.61
CA VAL A 348 25.89 12.19 19.66
C VAL A 348 26.30 12.81 20.99
N THR A 349 25.32 13.37 21.70
CA THR A 349 25.50 13.97 23.01
C THR A 349 24.76 13.13 24.03
N ASP A 350 25.49 12.55 24.99
CA ASP A 350 24.87 11.87 26.12
C ASP A 350 24.09 12.89 26.95
N VAL A 351 22.83 12.58 27.20
CA VAL A 351 21.99 13.38 28.09
C VAL A 351 22.13 12.78 29.48
N GLU A 352 22.70 13.54 30.41
CA GLU A 352 22.63 13.19 31.82
C GLU A 352 21.15 13.10 32.22
N ILE A 353 20.67 11.86 32.36
CA ILE A 353 19.40 11.64 33.03
C ILE A 353 19.65 12.00 34.48
N LYS A 354 19.22 13.21 34.89
CA LYS A 354 19.07 13.50 36.32
C LYS A 354 18.30 12.32 36.89
N PRO A 355 18.88 11.55 37.84
CA PRO A 355 18.15 10.44 38.43
C PRO A 355 16.79 10.99 38.80
N ARG A 356 15.71 10.31 38.39
CA ARG A 356 14.39 10.63 38.91
C ARG A 356 14.57 10.53 40.41
N THR A 357 14.73 11.67 41.07
CA THR A 357 14.58 11.77 42.51
C THR A 357 13.12 11.43 42.67
N SER A 358 12.84 10.14 42.83
CA SER A 358 11.54 9.72 43.30
C SER A 358 11.36 10.54 44.56
N LYS A 359 10.48 11.53 44.50
CA LYS A 359 9.74 11.97 45.67
C LYS A 359 8.86 10.78 46.08
N MET A 360 9.46 9.62 46.37
CA MET A 360 8.93 8.78 47.43
C MET A 360 9.20 9.63 48.65
N GLY A 361 8.12 10.26 49.14
CA GLY A 361 8.13 10.78 50.49
C GLY A 361 8.72 9.71 51.38
N SER A 362 9.57 10.16 52.29
CA SER A 362 10.01 9.40 53.44
C SER A 362 8.75 8.96 54.22
N ALA A 363 8.08 7.93 53.74
CA ALA A 363 7.16 7.15 54.54
C ALA A 363 8.06 6.28 55.39
N ASN A 364 8.20 6.68 56.66
CA ASN A 364 8.74 5.85 57.73
C ASN A 364 8.14 4.45 57.60
N ASN A 365 8.95 3.52 57.11
CA ASN A 365 8.63 2.13 57.06
C ASN A 365 9.44 1.48 58.19
N ASP A 366 8.88 1.59 59.39
CA ASP A 366 9.09 0.66 60.51
C ASP A 366 8.71 -0.74 60.02
N TRP A 367 9.62 -1.42 59.33
CA TRP A 367 9.57 -2.88 59.20
C TRP A 367 10.61 -3.44 60.14
N ASN A 368 10.18 -3.55 61.40
CA ASN A 368 10.84 -4.29 62.45
C ASN A 368 10.84 -5.77 62.05
N TYR A 369 11.87 -6.19 61.30
CA TYR A 369 12.10 -7.58 60.96
C TYR A 369 12.64 -8.28 62.22
N LYS A 370 11.75 -8.92 62.98
CA LYS A 370 12.18 -9.85 64.02
C LYS A 370 12.75 -11.08 63.32
N GLU A 371 14.05 -11.32 63.49
CA GLU A 371 14.67 -12.61 63.16
C GLU A 371 13.90 -13.73 63.89
N PRO A 372 13.50 -14.81 63.21
CA PRO A 372 13.03 -16.00 63.90
C PRO A 372 14.24 -16.67 64.57
N ASN A 373 14.22 -16.72 65.90
CA ASN A 373 15.15 -17.54 66.67
C ASN A 373 15.03 -19.00 66.20
N LEU A 374 16.14 -19.54 65.69
CA LEU A 374 16.35 -20.97 65.56
C LEU A 374 16.95 -21.46 66.89
N GLU A 375 16.13 -22.10 67.71
CA GLU A 375 16.53 -23.07 68.73
C GLU A 375 15.84 -24.41 68.47
#